data_AF-A0A8E2JQM8-F1
#
_entry.id   AF-A0A8E2JQM8-F1
#
_cell.length_a   1.000
_cell.length_b   1.000
_cell.length_c   1.000
_cell.angle_alpha   90.00
_cell.angle_beta   90.00
_cell.angle_gamma   90.00
#
_symmetry.space_group_name_H-M   'P 1'
#
loop_
_entity.id
_entity.type
_entity.pdbx_description
1 polymer ?
#
loop_
_entity_poly.entity_id
_entity_poly.type
_entity_poly.pdbx_seq_one_letter_code
_entity_poly.pdbx_strand_id
1 'polypeptide(L)'
;LTKISAKVKQLKTDGMMRGDRDVLKDRLKLIWGEPSETPEDRSGSATKWRKARARRAYTELQDANEHLFLAVVLAISPTECAKTSFENVLEHFFRLGDYKPYQLNLSPADKRFFESTAAEQG
;
A
#
# COMPACT_ATOMS: atom_id res chain seq x y z
N LEU A 1 -8.43 2.93 10.60
CA LEU A 1 -8.48 4.32 10.09
C LEU A 1 -7.44 5.23 10.75
N THR A 2 -7.30 5.26 12.07
CA THR A 2 -6.36 6.14 12.79
C THR A 2 -4.91 6.10 12.29
N LYS A 3 -4.36 4.90 11.98
CA LYS A 3 -3.01 4.76 11.40
C LYS A 3 -2.88 5.44 10.04
N ILE A 4 -3.91 5.31 9.20
CA ILE A 4 -3.96 5.87 7.84
C ILE A 4 -4.08 7.38 7.93
N SER A 5 -4.97 7.90 8.76
CA SER A 5 -5.10 9.34 9.00
C SER A 5 -3.81 9.97 9.54
N ALA A 6 -3.13 9.29 10.47
CA ALA A 6 -1.83 9.73 10.99
C ALA A 6 -0.76 9.76 9.90
N LYS A 7 -0.71 8.73 9.05
CA LYS A 7 0.23 8.65 7.92
C LYS A 7 -0.06 9.73 6.87
N VAL A 8 -1.32 9.99 6.53
CA VAL A 8 -1.71 11.09 5.64
C VAL A 8 -1.25 12.44 6.20
N LYS A 9 -1.47 12.69 7.50
CA LYS A 9 -1.03 13.93 8.15
C LYS A 9 0.49 14.11 8.08
N GLN A 10 1.23 13.03 8.36
CA GLN A 10 2.69 13.01 8.27
C GLN A 10 3.16 13.26 6.83
N LEU A 11 2.60 12.56 5.83
CA LEU A 11 2.95 12.76 4.41
C LEU A 11 2.65 14.18 3.92
N LYS A 12 1.60 14.82 4.43
CA LYS A 12 1.25 16.21 4.10
C LYS A 12 2.18 17.24 4.74
N THR A 13 2.78 16.92 5.88
CA THR A 13 3.59 17.87 6.68
C THR A 13 5.08 17.69 6.39
N ASP A 14 5.53 16.45 6.39
CA ASP A 14 6.95 16.09 6.36
C ASP A 14 7.37 15.37 5.06
N GLY A 15 6.42 15.04 4.18
CA GLY A 15 6.70 14.26 2.97
C GLY A 15 7.04 12.80 3.26
N MET A 16 7.75 12.13 2.35
CA MET A 16 8.14 10.73 2.54
C MET A 16 9.47 10.62 3.30
N MET A 17 9.45 10.02 4.48
CA MET A 17 10.68 9.82 5.27
C MET A 17 11.51 8.65 4.74
N ARG A 18 12.78 8.54 5.13
CA ARG A 18 13.65 7.41 4.73
C ARG A 18 13.00 6.06 5.06
N GLY A 19 12.46 5.89 6.26
CA GLY A 19 11.78 4.65 6.64
C GLY A 19 10.54 4.36 5.79
N ASP A 20 9.84 5.38 5.29
CA ASP A 20 8.71 5.18 4.38
C ASP A 20 9.18 4.67 3.02
N ARG A 21 10.33 5.14 2.53
CA ARG A 21 10.93 4.70 1.26
C ARG A 21 11.31 3.22 1.30
N ASP A 22 11.91 2.78 2.40
CA ASP A 22 12.29 1.37 2.60
C ASP A 22 11.04 0.48 2.67
N VAL A 23 10.05 0.90 3.46
CA VAL A 23 8.75 0.21 3.57
C VAL A 23 8.03 0.12 2.23
N LEU A 24 8.06 1.20 1.44
CA LEU A 24 7.42 1.25 0.14
C LEU A 24 8.07 0.24 -0.82
N LYS A 25 9.40 0.20 -0.90
CA LYS A 25 10.12 -0.77 -1.76
C LYS A 25 9.73 -2.21 -1.43
N ASP A 26 9.79 -2.58 -0.16
CA ASP A 26 9.47 -3.94 0.29
C ASP A 26 8.02 -4.32 -0.01
N ARG A 27 7.10 -3.38 0.18
CA ARG A 27 5.67 -3.63 -0.03
C ARG A 27 5.31 -3.64 -1.52
N LEU A 28 5.88 -2.77 -2.33
CA LEU A 28 5.66 -2.78 -3.78
C LEU A 28 6.21 -4.05 -4.43
N LYS A 29 7.36 -4.55 -3.98
CA LYS A 29 7.85 -5.88 -4.38
C LYS A 29 6.83 -6.98 -4.06
N LEU A 30 6.17 -6.90 -2.89
CA LEU A 30 5.11 -7.86 -2.55
C LEU A 30 3.86 -7.66 -3.42
N ILE A 31 3.50 -6.43 -3.79
CA ILE A 31 2.26 -6.11 -4.51
C ILE A 31 2.37 -6.37 -6.01
N TRP A 32 3.39 -5.79 -6.65
CA TRP A 32 3.61 -5.81 -8.11
C TRP A 32 4.63 -6.84 -8.56
N GLY A 33 5.54 -7.26 -7.69
CA GLY A 33 6.57 -8.22 -8.05
C GLY A 33 6.02 -9.58 -8.49
N GLU A 34 6.67 -10.16 -9.49
CA GLU A 34 6.36 -11.50 -9.99
C GLU A 34 6.41 -12.54 -8.87
N PRO A 35 5.48 -13.53 -8.85
CA PRO A 35 5.62 -14.69 -7.99
C PRO A 35 6.96 -15.37 -8.30
N SER A 36 7.85 -15.47 -7.34
CA SER A 36 9.28 -15.63 -7.61
C SER A 36 9.82 -17.05 -7.46
N GLU A 37 9.08 -18.17 -7.47
CA GLU A 37 9.60 -19.54 -7.26
C GLU A 37 10.67 -19.75 -6.14
N THR A 38 10.80 -18.80 -5.21
CA THR A 38 11.79 -18.87 -4.13
C THR A 38 11.30 -19.87 -3.09
N PRO A 39 12.15 -20.32 -2.15
CA PRO A 39 11.70 -21.17 -1.05
C PRO A 39 10.51 -20.57 -0.26
N GLU A 40 10.35 -19.24 -0.26
CA GLU A 40 9.17 -18.57 0.28
C GLU A 40 7.87 -18.81 -0.51
N ASP A 41 7.95 -19.15 -1.80
CA ASP A 41 6.81 -19.60 -2.61
C ASP A 41 6.55 -21.11 -2.51
N ARG A 42 7.44 -21.85 -1.84
CA ARG A 42 7.11 -23.17 -1.27
C ARG A 42 6.38 -23.07 0.08
N SER A 43 6.08 -21.86 0.55
CA SER A 43 5.26 -21.66 1.73
C SER A 43 3.89 -22.31 1.58
N GLY A 44 3.35 -22.82 2.68
CA GLY A 44 2.06 -23.51 2.70
C GLY A 44 0.91 -22.68 2.12
N SER A 45 -0.17 -23.34 1.70
CA SER A 45 -1.30 -22.70 1.00
C SER A 45 -1.85 -21.45 1.72
N ALA A 46 -1.82 -21.44 3.05
CA ALA A 46 -2.24 -20.31 3.88
C ALA A 46 -1.40 -19.04 3.67
N THR A 47 -0.09 -19.15 3.44
CA THR A 47 0.79 -17.98 3.20
C THR A 47 0.55 -17.41 1.81
N LYS A 48 0.38 -18.28 0.79
CA LYS A 48 -0.02 -17.86 -0.56
C LYS A 48 -1.36 -17.14 -0.56
N TRP A 49 -2.34 -17.68 0.15
CA TRP A 49 -3.65 -17.06 0.29
C TRP A 49 -3.58 -15.66 0.93
N ARG A 50 -2.81 -15.50 2.01
CA ARG A 50 -2.61 -14.19 2.65
C ARG A 50 -1.93 -13.18 1.72
N LYS A 51 -0.88 -13.60 0.99
CA LYS A 51 -0.20 -12.73 0.01
C LYS A 51 -1.17 -12.31 -1.11
N ALA A 52 -1.89 -13.26 -1.71
CA ALA A 52 -2.87 -12.97 -2.77
C ALA A 52 -3.97 -12.02 -2.30
N ARG A 53 -4.46 -12.20 -1.08
CA ARG A 53 -5.49 -11.35 -0.50
C ARG A 53 -5.00 -9.94 -0.20
N ALA A 54 -3.79 -9.79 0.35
CA ALA A 54 -3.17 -8.48 0.55
C ALA A 54 -2.96 -7.77 -0.80
N ARG A 55 -2.44 -8.47 -1.82
CA ARG A 55 -2.27 -7.94 -3.18
C ARG A 55 -3.58 -7.38 -3.71
N ARG A 56 -4.64 -8.19 -3.70
CA ARG A 56 -5.97 -7.79 -4.16
C ARG A 56 -6.46 -6.52 -3.46
N ALA A 57 -6.40 -6.47 -2.13
CA ALA A 57 -6.85 -5.31 -1.35
C ALA A 57 -6.05 -4.04 -1.69
N TYR A 58 -4.74 -4.15 -1.89
CA TYR A 58 -3.91 -3.02 -2.31
C TYR A 58 -4.22 -2.56 -3.73
N THR A 59 -4.43 -3.49 -4.66
CA THR A 59 -4.83 -3.18 -6.04
C THR A 59 -6.18 -2.47 -6.07
N GLU A 60 -7.19 -2.97 -5.34
CA GLU A 60 -8.50 -2.32 -5.30
C GLU A 60 -8.43 -0.89 -4.72
N LEU A 61 -7.55 -0.64 -3.74
CA LEU A 61 -7.28 0.72 -3.23
C LEU A 61 -6.56 1.60 -4.26
N GLN A 62 -5.61 1.04 -5.01
CA GLN A 62 -4.89 1.74 -6.06
C GLN A 62 -5.85 2.18 -7.17
N ASP A 63 -6.71 1.27 -7.62
CA ASP A 63 -7.72 1.53 -8.65
C ASP A 63 -8.74 2.59 -8.20
N ALA A 64 -9.06 2.63 -6.91
CA ALA A 64 -9.96 3.63 -6.34
C ALA A 64 -9.31 5.02 -6.22
N ASN A 65 -8.09 5.11 -5.67
CA ASN A 65 -7.36 6.36 -5.54
C ASN A 65 -5.86 6.14 -5.21
N GLU A 66 -4.97 6.64 -6.06
CA GLU A 66 -3.51 6.51 -5.90
C GLU A 66 -2.95 7.12 -4.60
N HIS A 67 -3.51 8.24 -4.12
CA HIS A 67 -3.04 8.90 -2.90
C HIS A 67 -3.46 8.13 -1.65
N LEU A 68 -4.69 7.61 -1.64
CA LEU A 68 -5.17 6.71 -0.61
C LEU A 68 -4.33 5.43 -0.59
N PHE A 69 -4.07 4.83 -1.76
CA PHE A 69 -3.18 3.69 -1.87
C PHE A 69 -1.82 3.95 -1.24
N LEU A 70 -1.17 5.07 -1.57
CA LEU A 70 0.13 5.42 -0.99
C LEU A 70 0.06 5.55 0.55
N ALA A 71 -0.98 6.18 1.08
CA ALA A 71 -1.15 6.29 2.52
C ALA A 71 -1.37 4.92 3.19
N VAL A 72 -2.18 4.05 2.57
CA VAL A 72 -2.49 2.72 3.12
C VAL A 72 -1.30 1.78 3.00
N VAL A 73 -0.62 1.75 1.85
CA VAL A 73 0.57 0.90 1.64
C VAL A 73 1.71 1.31 2.56
N LEU A 74 1.77 2.53 3.07
CA LEU A 74 2.73 2.94 4.10
C LEU A 74 2.24 2.65 5.53
N ALA A 75 0.94 2.83 5.81
CA ALA A 75 0.39 2.70 7.16
C ALA A 75 0.05 1.26 7.58
N ILE A 76 -0.38 0.42 6.64
CA ILE A 76 -0.96 -0.89 6.92
C ILE A 76 -0.01 -1.97 6.39
N SER A 77 0.29 -2.98 7.22
CA SER A 77 1.12 -4.10 6.79
C SER A 77 0.34 -5.07 5.88
N PRO A 78 1.00 -5.82 4.98
CA PRO A 78 0.34 -6.87 4.19
C PRO A 78 -0.41 -7.88 5.07
N THR A 79 0.11 -8.22 6.24
CA THR A 79 -0.54 -9.12 7.19
C THR A 79 -1.85 -8.57 7.74
N GLU A 80 -1.90 -7.26 8.01
CA GLU A 80 -3.12 -6.58 8.47
C GLU A 80 -4.13 -6.45 7.31
N CYS A 81 -3.64 -6.12 6.11
CA CYS A 81 -4.42 -6.02 4.88
C CYS A 81 -5.09 -7.35 4.49
N ALA A 82 -4.43 -8.49 4.75
CA ALA A 82 -4.97 -9.82 4.46
C ALA A 82 -6.10 -10.28 5.41
N LYS A 83 -6.34 -9.58 6.53
CA LYS A 83 -7.37 -9.98 7.51
C LYS A 83 -8.77 -9.72 6.95
N THR A 84 -9.73 -10.59 7.26
CA THR A 84 -11.17 -10.37 6.96
C THR A 84 -11.69 -9.10 7.61
N SER A 85 -11.25 -8.77 8.82
CA SER A 85 -11.60 -7.51 9.48
C SER A 85 -11.19 -6.25 8.70
N PHE A 86 -10.24 -6.36 7.76
CA PHE A 86 -9.82 -5.25 6.91
C PHE A 86 -10.80 -5.00 5.75
N GLU A 87 -11.66 -5.96 5.38
CA GLU A 87 -12.69 -5.75 4.35
C GLU A 87 -13.63 -4.61 4.73
N ASN A 88 -14.03 -4.52 6.00
CA ASN A 88 -14.84 -3.40 6.50
C ASN A 88 -14.14 -2.03 6.32
N VAL A 89 -12.80 -2.02 6.38
CA VAL A 89 -12.01 -0.80 6.18
C VAL A 89 -11.95 -0.44 4.69
N LEU A 90 -11.76 -1.43 3.81
CA LEU A 90 -11.83 -1.25 2.36
C LEU A 90 -13.21 -0.73 1.93
N GLU A 91 -14.28 -1.38 2.39
CA GLU A 91 -15.64 -0.96 2.09
C GLU A 91 -15.90 0.47 2.57
N HIS A 92 -15.41 0.84 3.75
CA HIS A 92 -15.52 2.21 4.22
C HIS A 92 -14.86 3.19 3.25
N PHE A 93 -13.64 2.88 2.77
CA PHE A 93 -12.94 3.74 1.80
C PHE A 93 -13.70 3.86 0.49
N PHE A 94 -14.23 2.75 -0.06
CA PHE A 94 -14.98 2.76 -1.31
C PHE A 94 -16.30 3.53 -1.22
N ARG A 95 -16.86 3.68 -0.02
CA ARG A 95 -18.11 4.43 0.22
C ARG A 95 -17.89 5.91 0.52
N LEU A 96 -16.65 6.41 0.58
CA LEU A 96 -16.38 7.80 0.96
C LEU A 96 -16.93 8.84 -0.02
N GLY A 97 -17.10 8.48 -1.31
CA GLY A 97 -17.58 9.38 -2.36
C GLY A 97 -16.62 10.52 -2.75
N ASP A 98 -15.77 10.97 -1.83
CA ASP A 98 -14.71 11.96 -2.05
C ASP A 98 -13.41 11.55 -1.33
N TYR A 99 -12.30 11.53 -2.08
CA TYR A 99 -10.96 11.19 -1.58
C TYR A 99 -10.09 12.42 -1.27
N LYS A 100 -10.60 13.66 -1.36
CA LYS A 100 -9.87 14.89 -1.00
C LYS A 100 -9.12 14.84 0.33
N PRO A 101 -9.64 14.23 1.42
CA PRO A 101 -8.90 14.14 2.67
C PRO A 101 -7.55 13.39 2.53
N TYR A 102 -7.45 12.49 1.56
CA TYR A 102 -6.26 11.66 1.28
C TYR A 102 -5.35 12.27 0.21
N GLN A 103 -5.77 13.31 -0.50
CA GLN A 103 -4.97 13.93 -1.54
C GLN A 103 -3.63 14.42 -0.98
N LEU A 104 -2.52 13.96 -1.58
CA LEU A 104 -1.16 14.25 -1.12
C LEU A 104 -0.47 15.22 -2.09
N ASN A 105 0.17 16.25 -1.53
CA ASN A 105 1.07 17.12 -2.27
C ASN A 105 2.50 16.63 -2.12
N LEU A 106 2.81 15.53 -2.81
CA LEU A 106 4.16 14.95 -2.79
C LEU A 106 5.18 15.91 -3.42
N SER A 107 6.36 15.99 -2.82
CA SER A 107 7.48 16.72 -3.39
C SER A 107 7.90 16.09 -4.73
N PRO A 108 8.50 16.85 -5.67
CA PRO A 108 9.01 16.27 -6.91
C PRO A 108 9.98 15.11 -6.69
N ALA A 109 10.76 15.15 -5.60
CA ALA A 109 11.68 14.07 -5.23
C ALA A 109 10.93 12.80 -4.81
N ASP A 110 9.86 12.93 -4.02
CA ASP A 110 9.07 11.78 -3.57
C ASP A 110 8.24 11.18 -4.71
N LYS A 111 7.74 12.02 -5.63
CA LYS A 111 7.08 11.54 -6.86
C LYS A 111 8.04 10.71 -7.71
N ARG A 112 9.23 11.24 -8.01
CA ARG A 112 10.25 10.51 -8.76
C ARG A 112 10.67 9.21 -8.07
N PHE A 113 10.77 9.22 -6.75
CA PHE A 113 11.08 8.00 -5.99
C PHE A 113 9.96 6.95 -6.13
N PHE A 114 8.70 7.36 -5.99
CA PHE A 114 7.56 6.47 -6.16
C PHE A 114 7.50 5.90 -7.59
N GLU A 115 7.61 6.75 -8.60
CA GLU A 115 7.58 6.37 -10.02
C GLU A 115 8.74 5.42 -10.39
N SER A 116 9.97 5.73 -9.96
CA SER A 116 11.13 4.86 -10.19
C SER A 116 10.97 3.51 -9.49
N THR A 117 10.48 3.51 -8.24
CA THR A 117 10.23 2.25 -7.52
C THR A 117 9.13 1.45 -8.20
N ALA A 118 8.10 2.10 -8.75
CA ALA A 118 7.06 1.41 -9.51
C ALA A 118 7.65 0.75 -10.77
N ALA A 119 8.39 1.51 -11.57
CA ALA A 119 9.04 0.99 -12.77
C ALA A 119 10.03 -0.15 -12.50
N GLU A 120 10.69 -0.15 -11.34
CA GLU A 120 11.60 -1.24 -10.94
C GLU A 120 10.87 -2.54 -10.57
N GLN A 121 9.64 -2.47 -10.08
CA GLN A 121 8.93 -3.62 -9.48
C GLN A 121 7.87 -4.24 -10.40
N GLY A 122 7.56 -3.62 -11.55
CA GLY A 122 6.60 -4.13 -12.54
C GLY A 122 6.12 -3.08 -13.52
#